data_AF-A2D532-F1
#
_entry.id   AF-A2D532-F1
#
_cell.length_a   1.000
_cell.length_b   1.000
_cell.length_c   1.000
_cell.angle_alpha   90.00
_cell.angle_beta   90.00
_cell.angle_gamma   90.00
#
_symmetry.space_group_name_H-M   'P 1'
#
loop_
_entity.id
_entity.type
_entity.pdbx_description
1 polymer ?
#
loop_
_entity_poly.entity_id
_entity_poly.type
_entity_poly.pdbx_seq_one_letter_code
_entity_poly.pdbx_strand_id
1 'polypeptide(L)' 'SQIPPVNDFKVGMKLEARDPRNATSVCIATVIGITGARLRLRLDGSDNRNDFWRLVDSPDIQPVGTCEKEGDLLQPPL' A
#
# COMPACT_ATOMS: atom_id res chain seq x y z
N SER A 1 -13.60 -20.56 -11.69
CA SER A 1 -13.25 -19.28 -12.34
C SER A 1 -13.04 -18.27 -11.23
N GLN A 2 -11.80 -17.87 -10.93
CA GLN A 2 -11.56 -16.77 -9.98
C GLN A 2 -11.80 -15.47 -10.75
N ILE A 3 -12.85 -14.75 -10.39
CA ILE A 3 -13.08 -13.41 -10.91
C ILE A 3 -11.94 -12.54 -10.37
N PRO A 4 -11.16 -11.86 -11.24
CA PRO A 4 -10.11 -10.98 -10.76
C PRO A 4 -10.73 -9.87 -9.91
N PRO A 5 -10.07 -9.49 -8.80
CA PRO A 5 -10.62 -8.48 -7.90
C PRO A 5 -10.79 -7.14 -8.63
N VAL A 6 -11.89 -6.46 -8.33
CA VAL A 6 -12.17 -5.13 -8.88
C VAL A 6 -11.16 -4.15 -8.29
N ASN A 7 -10.57 -3.32 -9.15
CA ASN A 7 -9.60 -2.31 -8.76
C ASN A 7 -10.23 -0.91 -8.82
N ASP A 8 -10.60 -0.37 -7.66
CA ASP A 8 -11.16 0.98 -7.53
C ASP A 8 -10.11 2.04 -7.16
N PHE A 9 -8.83 1.66 -7.08
CA PHE A 9 -7.75 2.60 -6.79
C PHE A 9 -7.44 3.50 -7.99
N LYS A 10 -6.92 4.69 -7.68
CA LYS A 10 -6.43 5.65 -8.67
C LYS A 10 -5.00 6.05 -8.34
N VAL A 11 -4.22 6.32 -9.37
CA VAL A 11 -2.88 6.92 -9.21
C VAL A 11 -3.02 8.24 -8.42
N GLY A 12 -2.17 8.41 -7.41
CA GLY A 12 -2.20 9.52 -6.47
C GLY A 12 -2.97 9.24 -5.17
N MET A 13 -3.76 8.16 -5.09
CA MET A 13 -4.39 7.77 -3.82
C MET A 13 -3.35 7.33 -2.79
N LYS A 14 -3.68 7.55 -1.52
CA LYS A 14 -2.89 7.10 -0.37
C LYS A 14 -3.57 5.93 0.33
N LEU A 15 -2.74 5.01 0.82
CA LEU A 15 -3.15 3.85 1.59
C LEU A 15 -2.07 3.53 2.61
N GLU A 16 -2.37 2.67 3.58
CA GLU A 16 -1.39 2.10 4.49
C GLU A 16 -0.84 0.82 3.88
N ALA A 17 0.48 0.66 3.86
CA ALA A 17 1.15 -0.52 3.33
C ALA A 17 2.27 -1.01 4.25
N ARG A 18 2.44 -2.33 4.33
CA ARG A 18 3.62 -2.92 4.99
C ARG A 18 4.89 -2.65 4.20
N ASP A 19 5.97 -2.26 4.90
CA ASP A 19 7.28 -2.08 4.28
C ASP A 19 7.86 -3.44 3.85
N PRO A 20 8.18 -3.67 2.56
CA PRO A 20 8.80 -4.90 2.11
C PRO A 20 10.15 -5.23 2.77
N ARG A 21 10.83 -4.22 3.33
CA ARG A 21 12.12 -4.34 4.01
C ARG A 21 11.95 -4.58 5.52
N ASN A 22 10.78 -4.27 6.07
CA ASN A 22 10.44 -4.49 7.47
C ASN A 22 8.97 -4.89 7.62
N ALA A 23 8.71 -6.21 7.61
CA ALA A 23 7.35 -6.75 7.57
C ALA A 23 6.46 -6.39 8.79
N THR A 24 7.05 -5.91 9.89
CA THR A 24 6.32 -5.45 11.08
C THR A 24 5.96 -3.96 11.03
N SER A 25 6.45 -3.23 10.03
CA SER A 25 6.23 -1.79 9.89
C SER A 25 5.18 -1.51 8.83
N VAL A 26 4.19 -0.69 9.19
CA VAL A 26 3.19 -0.14 8.28
C VAL A 26 3.44 1.35 8.13
N CYS A 27 3.50 1.83 6.88
CA CYS A 27 3.70 3.24 6.55
C CYS A 27 2.59 3.71 5.58
N ILE A 28 2.44 5.03 5.44
CA ILE A 28 1.68 5.57 4.31
C ILE A 28 2.42 5.28 3.01
N ALA A 29 1.67 4.82 2.02
CA ALA A 29 2.13 4.65 0.65
C ALA A 29 1.21 5.36 -0.33
N THR A 30 1.79 5.86 -1.42
CA THR A 30 1.08 6.47 -2.53
C THR A 30 1.03 5.51 -3.72
N VAL A 31 -0.14 5.37 -4.34
CA VAL A 31 -0.32 4.64 -5.61
C VAL A 31 0.31 5.43 -6.74
N ILE A 32 1.40 4.94 -7.32
CA ILE A 32 2.12 5.61 -8.40
C ILE A 32 1.85 4.98 -9.78
N GLY A 33 1.23 3.80 -9.83
CA GLY A 33 0.89 3.12 -11.06
C GLY A 33 -0.07 1.95 -10.83
N ILE A 34 -0.78 1.55 -11.88
CA ILE A 34 -1.78 0.49 -11.84
C ILE A 34 -1.63 -0.39 -13.09
N THR A 35 -1.62 -1.71 -12.89
CA THR A 35 -1.61 -2.70 -13.98
C THR A 35 -2.59 -3.82 -13.64
N GLY A 36 -3.81 -3.76 -14.20
CA GLY A 36 -4.88 -4.69 -13.87
C GLY A 36 -5.21 -4.66 -12.37
N ALA A 37 -5.12 -5.81 -11.70
CA ALA A 37 -5.31 -5.96 -10.26
C ALA A 37 -4.06 -5.64 -9.41
N ARG A 38 -2.98 -5.14 -10.01
CA ARG A 38 -1.73 -4.81 -9.30
C ARG A 38 -1.57 -3.30 -9.15
N LEU A 39 -1.20 -2.88 -7.96
CA LEU A 39 -0.85 -1.52 -7.59
C LEU A 39 0.66 -1.41 -7.48
N ARG A 40 1.24 -0.39 -8.12
CA ARG A 40 2.61 0.04 -7.87
C ARG A 40 2.58 1.12 -6.81
N LEU A 41 3.24 0.84 -5.69
CA LEU A 41 3.22 1.65 -4.48
C LEU A 41 4.60 2.21 -4.21
N ARG A 42 4.63 3.42 -3.65
CA ARG A 42 5.82 4.05 -3.07
C ARG A 42 5.51 4.42 -1.63
N LEU A 43 6.37 4.05 -0.69
CA LEU A 43 6.24 4.54 0.68
C LEU A 43 6.52 6.06 0.70
N ASP A 44 5.66 6.82 1.37
CA ASP A 44 5.87 8.27 1.47
C ASP A 44 7.21 8.54 2.15
N GLY A 45 8.00 9.44 1.56
CA GLY A 45 9.37 9.74 2.01
C GLY A 45 10.47 8.90 1.35
N SER A 46 10.14 7.75 0.73
CA SER A 46 11.12 6.94 0.01
C SER A 46 11.43 7.47 -1.40
N ASP A 47 12.54 7.02 -1.97
CA ASP A 47 12.88 7.26 -3.37
C ASP A 47 12.08 6.34 -4.33
N ASN A 48 12.28 6.54 -5.64
CA ASN A 48 11.63 5.74 -6.69
C ASN A 48 12.26 4.36 -6.93
N ARG A 49 13.39 4.06 -6.29
CA ARG A 49 14.09 2.77 -6.45
C ARG A 49 13.43 1.68 -5.61
N ASN A 50 12.69 2.08 -4.58
CA ASN A 50 12.00 1.20 -3.65
C ASN A 50 10.51 1.03 -3.98
N ASP A 51 10.07 1.40 -5.19
CA ASP A 51 8.70 1.13 -5.63
C ASP A 51 8.44 -0.38 -5.64
N PHE A 52 7.28 -0.80 -5.14
CA PHE A 52 6.92 -2.21 -5.05
C PHE A 52 5.50 -2.47 -5.54
N TRP A 53 5.22 -3.72 -5.91
CA TRP A 53 3.91 -4.14 -6.41
C TRP A 53 3.14 -4.92 -5.35
N ARG A 54 1.83 -4.65 -5.24
CA ARG A 54 0.88 -5.43 -4.45
C ARG A 54 -0.40 -5.68 -5.23
N LEU A 55 -1.10 -6.75 -4.89
CA LEU A 55 -2.46 -6.96 -5.40
C LEU A 55 -3.43 -6.07 -4.63
N VAL A 56 -4.53 -5.67 -5.28
CA VAL A 56 -5.58 -4.83 -4.69
C VAL A 56 -6.29 -5.46 -3.49
N ASP A 57 -6.23 -6.79 -3.37
CA ASP A 57 -6.81 -7.60 -2.30
C ASP A 57 -5.74 -8.15 -1.34
N SER A 58 -4.50 -7.66 -1.44
CA SER A 58 -3.42 -8.08 -0.57
C SER A 58 -3.70 -7.64 0.87
N PRO A 59 -3.48 -8.51 1.88
CA PRO A 59 -3.62 -8.13 3.28
C PRO A 59 -2.51 -7.19 3.76
N ASP A 60 -1.51 -6.91 2.91
CA ASP A 60 -0.42 -5.99 3.21
C ASP A 60 -0.75 -4.53 2.87
N ILE A 61 -1.93 -4.28 2.32
CA ILE A 61 -2.45 -2.94 2.03
C ILE A 61 -3.80 -2.74 2.69
N GLN A 62 -4.05 -1.56 3.23
CA GLN A 62 -5.28 -1.25 3.93
C GLN A 62 -5.66 0.23 3.78
N PRO A 63 -6.94 0.60 3.96
CA PRO A 63 -7.37 1.99 3.94
C PRO A 63 -6.63 2.82 5.00
N VAL A 64 -6.44 4.12 4.72
CA VAL A 64 -5.89 5.04 5.72
C VAL A 64 -6.78 5.11 6.96
N GLY A 65 -6.17 5.07 8.13
CA GLY A 65 -6.80 5.02 9.44
C GLY A 65 -7.09 3.60 9.95
N THR A 66 -6.53 2.56 9.33
CA THR A 66 -6.76 1.18 9.81
C THR A 66 -5.87 0.87 11.00
N CYS A 67 -4.57 1.18 10.95
CA CYS A 67 -3.68 1.03 12.11
C CYS A 67 -4.21 1.76 13.36
N GLU A 68 -4.67 3.00 13.22
CA GLU A 68 -5.24 3.76 14.35
C GLU A 68 -6.45 3.06 14.98
N LYS A 69 -7.32 2.45 14.16
CA LYS A 69 -8.51 1.72 14.65
C LYS A 69 -8.16 0.42 15.35
N GLU A 70 -7.12 -0.26 14.89
CA GLU A 70 -6.66 -1.54 15.47
C GLU A 70 -5.78 -1.33 16.72
N GLY A 71 -5.41 -0.08 17.02
CA GLY A 71 -4.48 0.26 18.10
C GLY A 71 -3.01 0.04 17.74
N ASP A 72 -2.74 -0.16 16.46
CA ASP A 72 -1.39 -0.32 15.90
C ASP A 72 -0.75 1.03 15.60
N LEU A 73 0.59 1.04 15.60
CA LEU A 73 1.38 2.23 15.33
C LEU A 73 1.74 2.35 13.87
N LEU A 74 1.30 3.44 13.25
CA LEU A 74 1.76 3.86 11.94
C LEU A 74 3.18 4.44 12.04
N GLN A 75 4.10 3.95 11.22
CA GLN A 75 5.42 4.56 11.12
C GLN A 75 5.35 5.89 10.36
N PRO A 76 6.15 6.88 10.76
CA PRO A 76 6.24 8.14 10.02
C PRO A 76 6.74 7.89 8.59
N PRO A 77 6.48 8.83 7.66
CA PRO A 77 7.11 8.82 6.33
C PRO A 77 8.64 8.71 6.44
N LEU A 78 9.24 8.00 5.48
CA LEU A 78 10.67 7.67 5.43
C LEU A 78 11.59 8.85 5.10
#